data_AF-A0A834A129-F1
#
_entry.id   AF-A0A834A129-F1
#
_cell.length_a   1.000
_cell.length_b   1.000
_cell.length_c   1.000
_cell.angle_alpha   90.00
_cell.angle_beta   90.00
_cell.angle_gamma   90.00
#
_symmetry.space_group_name_H-M   'P 1'
#
loop_
_entity.id
_entity.type
_entity.pdbx_description
1 polymer ?
#
loop_
_entity_poly.entity_id
_entity_poly.type
_entity_poly.pdbx_seq_one_letter_code
_entity_poly.pdbx_strand_id
1 'polypeptide(L)'
;MAQEHRKHYRDKTDMVPRVPYFVLPMKEQERYPIPTDLPPLSPKDKWHLLRLSPDNLKTYQTFPSGKRVSSQERQKRDLYFEFRA
;
A
#
# COMPACT_ATOMS: atom_id res chain seq x y z
N MET A 1 6.00 -41.39 -13.83
CA MET A 1 5.79 -42.83 -13.54
C MET A 1 4.81 -43.13 -12.39
N ALA A 2 4.59 -42.24 -11.41
CA ALA A 2 3.71 -42.53 -10.25
C ALA A 2 2.18 -42.61 -10.52
N GLN A 3 1.70 -42.28 -11.73
CA GLN A 3 0.26 -42.28 -12.03
C GLN A 3 -0.27 -43.61 -12.61
N GLU A 4 0.58 -44.53 -13.06
CA GLU A 4 0.12 -45.75 -13.74
C GLU A 4 -0.49 -46.78 -12.79
N HIS A 5 -0.02 -46.82 -11.53
CA HIS A 5 -0.56 -47.70 -10.49
C HIS A 5 -2.04 -47.41 -10.17
N ARG A 6 -2.54 -46.18 -10.40
CA ARG A 6 -3.95 -45.82 -10.20
C ARG A 6 -4.92 -46.58 -11.08
N LYS A 7 -4.45 -47.14 -12.21
CA LYS A 7 -5.30 -47.95 -13.10
C LYS A 7 -5.68 -49.29 -12.45
N HIS A 8 -4.85 -49.80 -11.53
CA HIS A 8 -5.04 -51.11 -10.88
C HIS A 8 -5.92 -51.04 -9.61
N TYR A 9 -6.07 -49.85 -9.02
CA TYR A 9 -6.97 -49.62 -7.87
C TYR A 9 -8.41 -49.27 -8.29
N ARG A 10 -8.72 -49.31 -9.58
CA ARG A 10 -10.10 -49.16 -10.05
C ARG A 10 -10.80 -50.50 -9.90
N ASP A 11 -11.90 -50.50 -9.17
CA ASP A 11 -12.80 -51.65 -9.14
C ASP A 11 -13.29 -51.94 -10.56
N LYS A 12 -13.13 -53.19 -11.01
CA LYS A 12 -13.59 -53.66 -12.33
C LYS A 12 -15.07 -54.08 -12.32
N THR A 13 -15.64 -54.16 -11.12
CA THR A 13 -16.92 -54.80 -10.84
C THR A 13 -18.08 -53.80 -10.87
N ASP A 14 -17.82 -52.49 -10.94
CA ASP A 14 -18.80 -51.37 -10.91
C ASP A 14 -19.82 -51.41 -9.73
N MET A 15 -19.61 -52.29 -8.75
CA MET A 15 -20.49 -52.52 -7.61
C MET A 15 -20.26 -51.55 -6.45
N VAL A 16 -19.14 -50.82 -6.45
CA VAL A 16 -18.77 -49.94 -5.34
C VAL A 16 -19.03 -48.49 -5.72
N PRO A 17 -19.87 -47.76 -4.96
CA PRO A 17 -20.11 -46.35 -5.21
C PRO A 17 -18.77 -45.60 -5.09
N ARG A 18 -18.46 -44.82 -6.13
CA ARG A 18 -17.18 -44.14 -6.26
C ARG A 18 -17.07 -43.01 -5.24
N VAL A 19 -16.56 -43.32 -4.05
CA VAL A 19 -16.34 -42.32 -2.99
C VAL A 19 -15.08 -41.52 -3.35
N PRO A 20 -15.19 -40.19 -3.53
CA PRO A 20 -14.04 -39.35 -3.81
C PRO A 20 -13.28 -39.12 -2.50
N TYR A 21 -12.41 -40.05 -2.11
CA TYR A 21 -11.69 -40.01 -0.82
C TYR A 21 -10.80 -38.77 -0.63
N PHE A 22 -10.58 -37.94 -1.65
CA PHE A 22 -9.69 -36.77 -1.58
C PHE A 22 -10.16 -35.66 -2.52
N VAL A 23 -11.30 -35.02 -2.21
CA VAL A 23 -11.62 -33.72 -2.83
C VAL A 23 -10.81 -32.66 -2.10
N LEU A 24 -9.76 -32.17 -2.76
CA LEU A 24 -9.04 -31.00 -2.26
C LEU A 24 -10.01 -29.82 -2.19
N PRO A 25 -10.08 -29.10 -1.05
CA PRO A 25 -10.85 -27.87 -0.96
C PRO A 25 -10.43 -26.93 -2.09
N MET A 26 -11.40 -26.31 -2.75
CA MET A 26 -11.09 -25.32 -3.78
C MET A 26 -10.22 -24.22 -3.16
N LYS A 27 -9.20 -23.76 -3.89
CA LYS A 27 -8.37 -22.62 -3.44
C LYS A 27 -9.31 -21.45 -3.17
N GLU A 28 -9.37 -21.00 -1.92
CA GLU A 28 -10.05 -19.74 -1.59
C GLU A 28 -9.46 -18.65 -2.49
N GLN A 29 -10.34 -17.90 -3.15
CA GLN A 29 -9.89 -16.70 -3.86
C GLN A 29 -9.26 -15.77 -2.83
N GLU A 30 -8.09 -15.22 -3.13
CA GLU A 30 -7.43 -14.20 -2.31
C GLU A 30 -8.33 -12.96 -2.22
N ARG A 31 -9.25 -12.98 -1.26
CA ARG A 31 -10.04 -11.82 -0.86
C ARG A 31 -9.21 -11.01 0.11
N TYR A 32 -8.18 -10.36 -0.40
CA TYR A 32 -7.67 -9.19 0.31
C TYR A 32 -8.84 -8.20 0.39
N PRO A 33 -9.17 -7.67 1.57
CA PRO A 33 -10.16 -6.60 1.63
C PRO A 33 -9.66 -5.49 0.71
N ILE A 34 -10.52 -5.07 -0.21
CA ILE A 34 -10.19 -3.99 -1.14
C ILE A 34 -9.78 -2.80 -0.25
N PRO A 35 -8.64 -2.13 -0.50
CA PRO A 35 -8.16 -1.01 0.34
C PRO A 35 -9.11 0.20 0.42
N THR A 36 -10.30 0.10 -0.15
CA THR A 36 -11.34 1.14 -0.21
C THR A 36 -12.26 1.11 1.00
N ASP A 37 -12.32 0.03 1.77
CA ASP A 37 -13.11 -0.02 3.01
C ASP A 37 -12.29 0.48 4.21
N LEU A 38 -11.77 1.71 4.08
CA LEU A 38 -11.10 2.38 5.18
C LEU A 38 -12.15 3.03 6.10
N PRO A 39 -12.01 2.89 7.43
CA PRO A 39 -12.89 3.60 8.36
C PRO A 39 -12.79 5.11 8.13
N PRO A 40 -13.85 5.87 8.40
CA PRO A 40 -13.83 7.31 8.24
C PRO A 40 -12.73 7.93 9.11
N LEU A 41 -11.82 8.66 8.48
CA LEU A 41 -10.71 9.32 9.16
C LEU A 41 -11.22 10.30 10.22
N SER A 42 -10.60 10.29 11.40
CA SER A 42 -10.90 11.28 12.44
C SER A 42 -10.50 12.70 11.99
N PRO A 43 -11.11 13.76 12.54
CA PRO A 43 -10.70 15.14 12.25
C PRO A 43 -9.21 15.38 12.49
N LYS A 44 -8.64 14.73 13.52
CA LYS A 44 -7.22 14.79 13.82
C LYS A 44 -6.40 14.18 12.68
N ASP A 45 -6.75 12.99 12.22
CA ASP A 45 -5.98 12.29 11.17
C ASP A 45 -6.06 13.02 9.83
N LYS A 46 -7.23 13.56 9.48
CA LYS A 46 -7.40 14.43 8.31
C LYS A 46 -6.46 15.64 8.36
N TRP A 47 -6.36 16.28 9.53
CA TRP A 47 -5.45 17.41 9.74
C TRP A 47 -3.97 17.03 9.59
N HIS A 48 -3.58 15.85 10.07
CA HIS A 48 -2.19 15.37 9.94
C HIS A 48 -1.86 15.03 8.49
N LEU A 49 -2.75 14.31 7.79
CA LEU A 49 -2.57 13.97 6.38
C LEU A 49 -2.49 15.23 5.49
N LEU A 50 -3.32 16.24 5.76
CA LEU A 50 -3.25 17.51 5.04
C LEU A 50 -1.86 18.14 5.14
N ARG A 51 -1.25 18.17 6.33
CA ARG A 51 0.10 18.76 6.53
C ARG A 51 1.22 17.96 5.87
N LEU A 52 1.04 16.66 5.76
CA LEU A 52 2.01 15.75 5.15
C LEU A 52 1.81 15.63 3.63
N SER A 53 0.74 16.21 3.09
CA SER A 53 0.50 16.22 1.64
C SER A 53 1.70 16.87 0.94
N PRO A 54 2.20 16.29 -0.16
CA PRO A 54 3.26 16.89 -0.96
C PRO A 54 2.90 18.32 -1.43
N ASP A 55 1.62 18.60 -1.63
CA ASP A 55 1.12 19.95 -1.98
C ASP A 55 1.30 20.96 -0.84
N ASN A 56 1.36 20.49 0.41
CA ASN A 56 1.54 21.29 1.62
C ASN A 56 2.96 21.20 2.18
N LEU A 57 3.91 20.59 1.45
CA LEU A 57 5.32 20.65 1.80
C LEU A 57 5.74 22.11 1.89
N LYS A 58 6.01 22.57 3.12
CA LYS A 58 6.54 23.91 3.34
C LYS A 58 7.85 24.03 2.60
N THR A 59 7.88 24.86 1.56
CA THR A 59 9.05 25.12 0.72
C THR A 59 10.19 25.87 1.44
N TYR A 60 10.10 26.11 2.76
CA TYR A 60 11.08 26.92 3.49
C TYR A 60 11.42 26.35 4.87
N GLN A 61 12.72 26.27 5.17
CA GLN A 61 13.25 26.11 6.52
C GLN A 61 12.87 27.34 7.35
N THR A 62 12.05 27.11 8.37
CA THR A 62 11.65 28.16 9.31
C THR A 62 12.81 28.32 10.29
N PHE A 63 13.70 29.31 10.07
CA PHE A 63 14.51 29.82 11.18
C PHE A 63 13.55 30.06 12.35
N PRO A 64 13.75 29.43 13.52
CA PRO A 64 12.67 29.31 14.50
C PRO A 64 12.37 30.61 15.26
N SER A 65 13.02 31.73 14.93
CA SER A 65 13.02 32.95 15.76
C SER A 65 13.08 34.29 14.99
N GLY A 66 12.82 34.33 13.68
CA GLY A 66 13.02 35.54 12.87
C GLY A 66 11.73 36.23 12.43
N LYS A 67 11.72 37.58 12.43
CA LYS A 67 10.71 38.39 11.72
C LYS A 67 10.52 37.83 10.31
N ARG A 68 9.27 37.68 9.88
CA ARG A 68 8.95 37.23 8.51
C ARG A 68 9.40 38.29 7.52
N VAL A 69 10.38 37.93 6.70
CA VAL A 69 10.94 38.76 5.64
C VAL A 69 10.11 38.55 4.37
N SER A 70 9.87 39.62 3.61
CA SER A 70 9.11 39.56 2.35
C SER A 70 9.82 38.69 1.29
N SER A 71 9.09 38.23 0.28
CA SER A 71 9.67 37.44 -0.83
C SER A 71 10.78 38.20 -1.56
N GLN A 72 10.62 39.51 -1.72
CA GLN A 72 11.60 40.38 -2.40
C GLN A 72 12.92 40.48 -1.63
N GLU A 73 12.85 40.71 -0.32
CA GLU A 73 14.03 40.78 0.54
C GLU A 73 14.75 39.44 0.63
N ARG A 74 13.99 38.33 0.58
CA ARG A 74 14.57 36.98 0.50
C ARG A 74 15.35 36.76 -0.78
N GLN A 75 14.76 37.11 -1.93
CA GLN A 75 15.42 36.98 -3.22
C GLN A 75 16.72 37.81 -3.27
N LYS A 76 16.69 39.04 -2.75
CA LYS A 76 17.90 39.89 -2.65
C LYS A 76 18.98 39.27 -1.77
N ARG A 77 18.62 38.69 -0.62
CA ARG A 77 19.56 38.01 0.26
C ARG A 77 20.19 36.81 -0.42
N ASP A 78 19.38 35.97 -1.06
CA ASP A 78 19.84 34.74 -1.68
C ASP A 78 20.83 35.08 -2.83
N LEU A 79 20.49 36.06 -3.68
CA LEU A 79 21.41 36.60 -4.69
C LEU A 79 22.71 37.13 -4.07
N TYR A 80 22.64 37.91 -2.98
CA TYR A 80 23.84 38.43 -2.32
C TYR A 80 24.82 37.32 -1.88
N PHE A 81 24.32 36.21 -1.35
CA PHE A 81 25.18 35.09 -0.94
C PHE A 81 25.72 34.27 -2.12
N GLU A 82 24.95 34.13 -3.21
CA GLU A 82 25.43 33.48 -4.43
C GLU A 82 26.64 34.20 -5.06
N PHE A 83 26.64 35.53 -5.06
CA PHE A 83 27.73 36.32 -5.66
C PHE A 83 28.92 36.60 -4.72
N ARG A 84 28.84 36.17 -3.46
CA ARG A 84 29.92 36.36 -2.47
C ARG A 84 30.86 35.14 -2.37
N ALA A 85 30.44 33.98 -2.88
CA ALA A 85 31.18 32.72 -2.82
C ALA A 85 32.28 32.62 -3.89
#